data_AF-A0A1B6JXR4-F1
#
_entry.id   AF-A0A1B6JXR4-F1
#
_cell.length_a   1.000
_cell.length_b   1.000
_cell.length_c   1.000
_cell.angle_alpha   90.00
_cell.angle_beta   90.00
_cell.angle_gamma   90.00
#
_symmetry.space_group_name_H-M   'P 1'
#
loop_
_entity.id
_entity.type
_entity.pdbx_description
1 polymer ?
#
loop_
_entity_poly.entity_id
_entity_poly.type
_entity_poly.pdbx_seq_one_letter_code
_entity_poly.pdbx_strand_id
1 'polypeptide(L)'
;MREKLSIIFTIFIVGCISIEVGLFLRKLDENINLKIANPEIYNTSQLFKDVAAYSFNIRRLFRLFQLKRDHVMQPAKMLYEMGHPNFIKNISCEKLKSDFLMTEREYKDLLDFMDKITTSLNAFYNACGENPQFIGIPFQKPDFSMERISSSLEHTFKTLDYRIKKGKLLKSVEDYYYLLGKFTKKFILGRRTIMERAKLLFESGGPPFLKYYDYLVIQRAYKLTVTEAASLDNLIGKIHQRYKQFLNACLKNPNFESKVDFSSIRIIRICEKTMREILLNPSAKLTDSLFKQIREFYHVLGFLRRHNIPHRMELLHAMYETFGTNCPVILKPLDFDKLKLDFQLEEIVLARLKDYIGHLRRRFNQVQQIYLNSTANYQSRTNHSEN
;
A
#
# COMPACT_ATOMS: atom_id res chain seq x y z
N MET A 1 46.77 2.70 -27.34
CA MET A 1 46.36 3.94 -26.62
C MET A 1 44.93 3.87 -26.05
N ARG A 2 43.96 3.23 -26.72
CA ARG A 2 42.57 3.03 -26.24
C ARG A 2 42.43 2.18 -24.96
N GLU A 3 43.27 1.18 -24.76
CA GLU A 3 43.15 0.30 -23.59
C GLU A 3 43.63 0.94 -22.28
N LYS A 4 44.66 1.81 -22.35
CA LYS A 4 45.11 2.58 -21.17
C LYS A 4 44.05 3.58 -20.70
N LEU A 5 43.23 4.12 -21.61
CA LEU A 5 42.10 5.01 -21.28
C LEU A 5 40.94 4.28 -20.58
N SER A 6 40.68 3.02 -20.95
CA SER A 6 39.63 2.20 -20.33
C SER A 6 39.96 1.85 -18.86
N ILE A 7 41.23 1.52 -18.60
CA ILE A 7 41.69 1.18 -17.25
C ILE A 7 41.74 2.43 -16.35
N ILE A 8 42.17 3.58 -16.89
CA ILE A 8 42.17 4.86 -16.16
C ILE A 8 40.74 5.28 -15.79
N PHE A 9 39.75 5.12 -16.69
CA PHE A 9 38.34 5.40 -16.36
C PHE A 9 37.78 4.46 -15.30
N THR A 10 38.16 3.17 -15.33
CA THR A 10 37.65 2.18 -14.37
C THR A 10 38.24 2.38 -12.97
N ILE A 11 39.49 2.83 -12.87
CA ILE A 11 40.16 3.11 -11.59
C ILE A 11 39.74 4.48 -11.00
N PHE A 12 39.46 5.50 -11.83
CA PHE A 12 38.97 6.81 -11.34
C PHE A 12 37.58 6.74 -10.69
N ILE A 13 36.70 5.84 -11.15
CA ILE A 13 35.32 5.66 -10.64
C ILE A 13 35.27 5.14 -9.19
N VAL A 14 36.37 4.57 -8.69
CA VAL A 14 36.47 4.07 -7.31
C VAL A 14 36.84 5.20 -6.32
N GLY A 15 37.50 6.29 -6.78
CA GLY A 15 38.18 7.25 -5.90
C GLY A 15 37.57 8.64 -5.72
N CYS A 16 36.82 9.20 -6.67
CA CYS A 16 36.41 10.62 -6.60
C CYS A 16 34.88 10.79 -6.53
N ILE A 17 34.37 11.11 -5.34
CA ILE A 17 32.96 11.47 -5.13
C ILE A 17 32.82 12.98 -5.27
N SER A 18 32.51 13.48 -6.47
CA SER A 18 31.79 14.73 -6.72
C SER A 18 31.52 14.89 -8.22
N ILE A 19 30.28 15.27 -8.58
CA ILE A 19 29.78 15.56 -9.96
C ILE A 19 29.73 14.35 -10.92
N GLU A 20 30.71 13.45 -10.89
CA GLU A 20 30.86 12.38 -11.90
C GLU A 20 29.77 11.31 -11.87
N VAL A 21 29.17 11.01 -10.71
CA VAL A 21 28.18 9.92 -10.59
C VAL A 21 26.90 10.22 -11.37
N GLY A 22 26.43 11.48 -11.39
CA GLY A 22 25.24 11.86 -12.15
C GLY A 22 25.48 11.78 -13.66
N LEU A 23 26.62 12.27 -14.12
CA LEU A 23 27.06 12.15 -15.53
C LEU A 23 27.29 10.70 -15.94
N PHE A 24 27.85 9.90 -15.04
CA PHE A 24 28.08 8.46 -15.24
C PHE A 24 26.76 7.70 -15.37
N LEU A 25 25.79 7.97 -14.49
CA LEU A 25 24.44 7.38 -14.61
C LEU A 25 23.76 7.80 -15.91
N ARG A 26 23.91 9.05 -16.36
CA ARG A 26 23.36 9.49 -17.66
C ARG A 26 23.97 8.73 -18.84
N LYS A 27 25.29 8.62 -18.89
CA LYS A 27 26.01 7.85 -19.91
C LYS A 27 25.65 6.37 -19.87
N LEU A 28 25.44 5.79 -18.68
CA LEU A 28 24.96 4.43 -18.56
C LEU A 28 23.53 4.28 -19.10
N ASP A 29 22.61 5.20 -18.80
CA ASP A 29 21.25 5.18 -19.36
C ASP A 29 21.31 5.21 -20.90
N GLU A 30 22.07 6.13 -21.48
CA GLU A 30 22.30 6.22 -22.94
C GLU A 30 22.87 4.91 -23.51
N ASN A 31 23.94 4.39 -22.91
CA ASN A 31 24.59 3.15 -23.35
C ASN A 31 23.71 1.91 -23.25
N ILE A 32 22.84 1.85 -22.24
CA ILE A 32 21.88 0.75 -22.07
C ILE A 32 20.80 0.86 -23.15
N ASN A 33 20.24 2.06 -23.37
CA ASN A 33 19.24 2.26 -24.43
C ASN A 33 19.79 1.96 -25.82
N LEU A 34 21.03 2.33 -26.11
CA LEU A 34 21.69 2.03 -27.40
C LEU A 34 21.82 0.52 -27.64
N LYS A 35 22.21 -0.25 -26.62
CA LYS A 35 22.29 -1.71 -26.70
C LYS A 35 20.91 -2.33 -26.90
N ILE A 36 19.91 -1.83 -26.21
CA ILE A 36 18.53 -2.32 -26.30
C ILE A 36 17.93 -2.03 -27.67
N ALA A 37 18.26 -0.87 -28.27
CA ALA A 37 17.82 -0.53 -29.62
C ALA A 37 18.53 -1.36 -30.71
N ASN A 38 19.74 -1.85 -30.44
CA ASN A 38 20.57 -2.63 -31.36
C ASN A 38 21.06 -3.93 -30.67
N PRO A 39 20.17 -4.92 -30.49
CA PRO A 39 20.50 -6.12 -29.75
C PRO A 39 21.48 -7.00 -30.54
N GLU A 40 22.59 -7.37 -29.91
CA GLU A 40 23.59 -8.29 -30.44
C GLU A 40 23.97 -9.28 -29.34
N ILE A 41 24.17 -10.55 -29.70
CA ILE A 41 24.36 -11.66 -28.75
C ILE A 41 25.57 -11.42 -27.84
N TYR A 42 26.65 -10.83 -28.36
CA TYR A 42 27.86 -10.53 -27.57
C TYR A 42 27.69 -9.32 -26.63
N ASN A 43 26.66 -8.49 -26.83
CA ASN A 43 26.36 -7.34 -25.97
C ASN A 43 25.56 -7.73 -24.71
N THR A 44 25.05 -8.96 -24.61
CA THR A 44 24.27 -9.45 -23.46
C THR A 44 25.05 -9.29 -22.15
N SER A 45 26.27 -9.82 -22.07
CA SER A 45 27.12 -9.71 -20.87
C SER A 45 27.45 -8.26 -20.50
N GLN A 46 27.60 -7.38 -21.50
CA GLN A 46 27.88 -5.97 -21.27
C GLN A 46 26.63 -5.22 -20.81
N LEU A 47 25.45 -5.55 -21.35
CA LEU A 47 24.17 -5.03 -20.89
C LEU A 47 23.93 -5.38 -19.41
N PHE A 48 24.21 -6.62 -19.00
CA PHE A 48 24.14 -7.02 -17.59
C PHE A 48 25.07 -6.20 -16.70
N LYS A 49 26.33 -6.01 -17.11
CA LYS A 49 27.30 -5.21 -16.38
C LYS A 49 26.84 -3.76 -16.24
N ASP A 50 26.32 -3.18 -17.31
CA ASP A 50 25.87 -1.78 -17.30
C ASP A 50 24.63 -1.59 -16.41
N VAL A 51 23.66 -2.50 -16.47
CA VAL A 51 22.46 -2.48 -15.61
C VAL A 51 22.81 -2.73 -14.14
N ALA A 52 23.72 -3.67 -13.86
CA ALA A 52 24.21 -3.92 -12.50
C ALA A 52 24.98 -2.71 -11.95
N ALA A 53 25.84 -2.08 -12.77
CA ALA A 53 26.56 -0.87 -12.41
C ALA A 53 25.60 0.31 -12.14
N TYR A 54 24.53 0.44 -12.93
CA TYR A 54 23.47 1.42 -12.71
C TYR A 54 22.80 1.21 -11.33
N SER A 55 22.42 -0.04 -11.03
CA SER A 55 21.84 -0.42 -9.73
C SER A 55 22.78 -0.12 -8.56
N PHE A 56 24.06 -0.44 -8.70
CA PHE A 56 25.04 -0.22 -7.64
C PHE A 56 25.22 1.27 -7.35
N ASN A 57 25.36 2.10 -8.40
CA ASN A 57 25.65 3.51 -8.25
C ASN A 57 24.47 4.32 -7.70
N ILE A 58 23.22 3.97 -8.04
CA ILE A 58 22.05 4.57 -7.37
C ILE A 58 22.05 4.27 -5.88
N ARG A 59 22.30 3.01 -5.49
CA ARG A 59 22.33 2.63 -4.07
C ARG A 59 23.43 3.33 -3.31
N ARG A 60 24.62 3.42 -3.91
CA ARG A 60 25.75 4.17 -3.36
C ARG A 60 25.39 5.64 -3.16
N LEU A 61 24.83 6.28 -4.19
CA LEU A 61 24.42 7.67 -4.14
C LEU A 61 23.33 7.92 -3.08
N PHE A 62 22.33 7.04 -3.03
CA PHE A 62 21.27 7.11 -2.02
C PHE A 62 21.80 7.00 -0.60
N ARG A 63 22.69 6.04 -0.33
CA ARG A 63 23.31 5.88 1.00
C ARG A 63 24.11 7.13 1.40
N LEU A 64 24.88 7.69 0.47
CA LEU A 64 25.65 8.91 0.69
C LEU A 64 24.75 10.13 0.92
N PHE A 65 23.61 10.19 0.22
CA PHE A 65 22.61 11.24 0.40
C PHE A 65 21.94 11.17 1.78
N GLN A 66 21.60 9.97 2.26
CA GLN A 66 21.05 9.76 3.60
C GLN A 66 22.01 10.19 4.72
N LEU A 67 23.32 10.08 4.47
CA LEU A 67 24.37 10.54 5.39
C LEU A 67 24.56 12.07 5.36
N LYS A 68 23.69 12.82 4.66
CA LYS A 68 23.68 14.29 4.56
C LYS A 68 25.04 14.89 4.24
N ARG A 69 25.79 14.26 3.33
CA ARG A 69 27.10 14.77 2.90
C ARG A 69 26.91 15.85 1.83
N ASP A 70 27.50 17.02 2.02
CA ASP A 70 27.29 18.20 1.14
C ASP A 70 27.70 17.95 -0.32
N HIS A 71 28.82 17.25 -0.53
CA HIS A 71 29.34 16.91 -1.86
C HIS A 71 28.42 15.98 -2.69
N VAL A 72 27.36 15.44 -2.06
CA VAL A 72 26.39 14.53 -2.68
C VAL A 72 25.19 15.29 -3.26
N MET A 73 24.97 16.55 -2.86
CA MET A 73 23.79 17.32 -3.24
C MET A 73 23.69 17.56 -4.75
N GLN A 74 24.82 17.88 -5.40
CA GLN A 74 24.85 18.10 -6.85
C GLN A 74 24.57 16.81 -7.65
N PRO A 75 25.27 15.67 -7.41
CA PRO A 75 24.92 14.40 -8.02
C PRO A 75 23.48 13.94 -7.74
N ALA A 76 22.97 14.20 -6.52
CA ALA A 76 21.60 13.90 -6.15
C ALA A 76 20.60 14.74 -6.94
N LYS A 77 20.86 16.04 -7.11
CA LYS A 77 20.07 16.94 -7.94
C LYS A 77 20.04 16.48 -9.40
N MET A 78 21.18 16.11 -9.96
CA MET A 78 21.25 15.58 -11.33
C MET A 78 20.43 14.30 -11.49
N LEU A 79 20.53 13.35 -10.56
CA LEU A 79 19.72 12.12 -10.60
C LEU A 79 18.21 12.42 -10.45
N TYR A 80 17.87 13.38 -9.60
CA TYR A 80 16.49 13.82 -9.38
C TYR A 80 15.89 14.45 -10.64
N GLU A 81 16.64 15.32 -11.32
CA GLU A 81 16.24 15.98 -12.56
C GLU A 81 16.21 15.03 -13.76
N MET A 82 17.11 14.04 -13.81
CA MET A 82 17.09 12.98 -14.83
C MET A 82 15.82 12.12 -14.74
N GLY A 83 15.26 11.96 -13.55
CA GLY A 83 14.08 11.12 -13.34
C GLY A 83 14.34 9.63 -13.58
N HIS A 84 13.28 8.86 -13.82
CA HIS A 84 13.42 7.42 -14.09
C HIS A 84 14.19 7.19 -15.40
N PRO A 85 15.14 6.22 -15.43
CA PRO A 85 15.91 5.91 -16.63
C PRO A 85 15.01 5.50 -17.79
N ASN A 86 15.38 5.94 -18.99
CA ASN A 86 14.57 5.72 -20.19
C ASN A 86 14.45 4.24 -20.54
N PHE A 87 15.48 3.44 -20.25
CA PHE A 87 15.44 2.00 -20.49
C PHE A 87 14.42 1.27 -19.59
N ILE A 88 14.00 1.85 -18.45
CA ILE A 88 12.96 1.24 -17.62
C ILE A 88 11.56 1.62 -18.10
N LYS A 89 11.38 2.79 -18.71
CA LYS A 89 10.05 3.31 -19.10
C LYS A 89 9.48 2.67 -20.37
N ASN A 90 10.35 2.25 -21.29
CA ASN A 90 9.96 2.01 -22.69
C ASN A 90 10.15 0.56 -23.17
N ILE A 91 10.34 -0.41 -22.27
CA ILE A 91 10.75 -1.76 -22.65
C ILE A 91 9.73 -2.84 -22.29
N SER A 92 9.42 -3.69 -23.27
CA SER A 92 8.83 -5.01 -23.02
C SER A 92 9.93 -5.97 -22.60
N CYS A 93 9.93 -6.40 -21.33
CA CYS A 93 10.94 -7.32 -20.81
C CYS A 93 10.97 -8.67 -21.56
N GLU A 94 9.82 -9.14 -22.05
CA GLU A 94 9.76 -10.38 -22.84
C GLU A 94 10.46 -10.23 -24.20
N LYS A 95 10.45 -9.01 -24.76
CA LYS A 95 11.18 -8.70 -25.99
C LYS A 95 12.70 -8.73 -25.76
N LEU A 96 13.19 -8.23 -24.62
CA LEU A 96 14.62 -8.31 -24.29
C LEU A 96 15.15 -9.74 -24.22
N LYS A 97 14.35 -10.67 -23.68
CA LYS A 97 14.75 -12.07 -23.57
C LYS A 97 14.99 -12.70 -24.95
N SER A 98 14.11 -12.40 -25.92
CA SER A 98 14.22 -12.90 -27.29
C SER A 98 15.30 -12.17 -28.08
N ASP A 99 15.34 -10.84 -28.02
CA ASP A 99 16.29 -9.99 -28.74
C ASP A 99 17.76 -10.31 -28.39
N PHE A 100 18.04 -10.69 -27.14
CA PHE A 100 19.40 -11.01 -26.67
C PHE A 100 19.66 -12.52 -26.46
N LEU A 101 18.71 -13.39 -26.82
CA LEU A 101 18.78 -14.85 -26.60
C LEU A 101 19.17 -15.23 -25.16
N MET A 102 18.58 -14.57 -24.17
CA MET A 102 18.91 -14.77 -22.76
C MET A 102 18.39 -16.12 -22.24
N THR A 103 19.16 -16.77 -21.38
CA THR A 103 18.67 -17.89 -20.57
C THR A 103 17.62 -17.43 -19.56
N GLU A 104 16.81 -18.35 -19.04
CA GLU A 104 15.83 -18.03 -17.98
C GLU A 104 16.46 -17.41 -16.74
N ARG A 105 17.68 -17.85 -16.41
CA ARG A 105 18.43 -17.34 -15.25
C ARG A 105 18.87 -15.90 -15.48
N GLU A 106 19.49 -15.62 -16.62
CA GLU A 106 19.91 -14.27 -17.00
C GLU A 106 18.71 -13.33 -17.07
N TYR A 107 17.63 -13.75 -17.71
CA TYR A 107 16.40 -12.98 -17.79
C TYR A 107 15.85 -12.62 -16.39
N LYS A 108 15.83 -13.58 -15.47
CA LYS A 108 15.42 -13.35 -14.08
C LYS A 108 16.35 -12.39 -13.34
N ASP A 109 17.67 -12.55 -13.50
CA ASP A 109 18.66 -11.67 -12.87
C ASP A 109 18.53 -10.23 -13.38
N LEU A 110 18.25 -10.03 -14.68
CA LEU A 110 18.01 -8.72 -15.28
C LEU A 110 16.76 -8.06 -14.69
N LEU A 111 15.66 -8.81 -14.59
CA LEU A 111 14.42 -8.33 -13.96
C LEU A 111 14.64 -7.93 -12.50
N ASP A 112 15.43 -8.72 -11.76
CA ASP A 112 15.79 -8.41 -10.38
C ASP A 112 16.63 -7.12 -10.30
N PHE A 113 17.58 -6.90 -11.20
CA PHE A 113 18.33 -5.64 -11.26
C PHE A 113 17.42 -4.45 -11.61
N MET A 114 16.52 -4.59 -12.58
CA MET A 114 15.56 -3.53 -12.94
C MET A 114 14.62 -3.18 -11.78
N ASP A 115 14.12 -4.16 -11.03
CA ASP A 115 13.27 -3.90 -9.86
C ASP A 115 14.07 -3.29 -8.70
N LYS A 116 15.34 -3.69 -8.53
CA LYS A 116 16.27 -3.06 -7.57
C LYS A 116 16.52 -1.59 -7.92
N ILE A 117 16.76 -1.26 -9.19
CA ILE A 117 16.93 0.12 -9.67
C ILE A 117 15.68 0.94 -9.38
N THR A 118 14.51 0.42 -9.77
CA THR A 118 13.22 1.09 -9.56
C THR A 118 12.95 1.34 -8.07
N THR A 119 13.21 0.34 -7.22
CA THR A 119 13.01 0.45 -5.78
C THR A 119 13.98 1.45 -5.14
N SER A 120 15.25 1.42 -5.54
CA SER A 120 16.27 2.34 -5.03
C SER A 120 16.04 3.79 -5.48
N LEU A 121 15.58 4.03 -6.71
CA LEU A 121 15.19 5.36 -7.19
C LEU A 121 13.99 5.91 -6.42
N ASN A 122 12.95 5.10 -6.20
CA ASN A 122 11.79 5.54 -5.43
C ASN A 122 12.15 5.91 -3.98
N ALA A 123 13.00 5.10 -3.34
CA ALA A 123 13.49 5.40 -2.00
C ALA A 123 14.32 6.70 -1.98
N PHE A 124 15.17 6.89 -2.99
CA PHE A 124 15.95 8.12 -3.16
C PHE A 124 15.06 9.35 -3.34
N TYR A 125 14.06 9.30 -4.22
CA TYR A 125 13.14 10.43 -4.45
C TYR A 125 12.32 10.80 -3.21
N ASN A 126 11.89 9.81 -2.43
CA ASN A 126 11.20 10.08 -1.17
C ASN A 126 12.11 10.79 -0.17
N ALA A 127 13.36 10.34 -0.03
CA ALA A 127 14.33 11.00 0.83
C ALA A 127 14.67 12.43 0.37
N CYS A 128 14.67 12.70 -0.95
CA CYS A 128 14.80 14.06 -1.46
C CYS A 128 13.62 14.95 -1.05
N GLY A 129 12.39 14.43 -1.09
CA GLY A 129 11.19 15.17 -0.66
C GLY A 129 11.12 15.44 0.85
N GLU A 130 11.77 14.59 1.65
CA GLU A 130 11.86 14.74 3.11
C GLU A 130 13.04 15.63 3.54
N ASN A 131 13.96 16.01 2.63
CA ASN A 131 15.13 16.82 2.96
C ASN A 131 14.88 18.31 2.66
N PRO A 132 14.72 19.18 3.68
CA PRO A 132 14.42 20.60 3.49
C PRO A 132 15.57 21.41 2.87
N GLN A 133 16.80 20.89 2.86
CA GLN A 133 17.97 21.54 2.26
C GLN A 133 18.16 21.16 0.77
N PHE A 134 17.36 20.23 0.25
CA PHE A 134 17.46 19.78 -1.13
C PHE A 134 16.64 20.66 -2.07
N ILE A 135 17.32 21.51 -2.87
CA ILE A 135 16.68 22.40 -3.84
C ILE A 135 16.86 21.81 -5.26
N GLY A 136 15.94 20.92 -5.65
CA GLY A 136 15.82 20.40 -7.01
C GLY A 136 14.64 21.04 -7.77
N ILE A 137 14.78 21.23 -9.08
CA ILE A 137 13.61 21.56 -9.91
C ILE A 137 12.66 20.36 -9.83
N PRO A 138 11.38 20.53 -9.44
CA PRO A 138 10.47 19.41 -9.24
C PRO A 138 10.28 18.66 -10.56
N PHE A 139 10.91 17.49 -10.65
CA PHE A 139 10.58 16.51 -11.67
C PHE A 139 9.16 16.02 -11.38
N GLN A 140 8.22 16.28 -12.29
CA GLN A 140 6.95 15.56 -12.28
C GLN A 140 7.27 14.10 -12.53
N LYS A 141 7.26 13.28 -11.47
CA LYS A 141 7.31 11.81 -11.58
C LYS A 141 6.39 11.39 -12.76
N PRO A 142 6.86 10.62 -13.76
CA PRO A 142 5.99 9.79 -14.54
C PRO A 142 5.47 8.76 -13.56
N ASP A 143 4.37 9.14 -12.95
CA ASP A 143 3.73 8.39 -11.90
C ASP A 143 3.05 7.21 -12.58
N PHE A 144 3.81 6.12 -12.78
CA PHE A 144 3.27 4.78 -13.07
C PHE A 144 2.61 4.23 -11.80
N SER A 145 1.79 5.06 -11.16
CA SER A 145 0.98 4.70 -10.03
C SER A 145 -0.32 4.13 -10.59
N MET A 146 -0.68 2.97 -10.07
CA MET A 146 -1.97 2.34 -10.34
C MET A 146 -3.11 3.34 -10.10
N GLU A 147 -2.97 4.22 -9.11
CA GLU A 147 -3.91 5.27 -8.74
C GLU A 147 -4.06 6.33 -9.84
N ARG A 148 -2.97 6.85 -10.42
CA ARG A 148 -3.05 7.81 -11.52
C ARG A 148 -3.67 7.21 -12.77
N ILE A 149 -3.29 5.97 -13.12
CA ILE A 149 -3.92 5.27 -14.25
C ILE A 149 -5.41 5.07 -13.96
N SER A 150 -5.76 4.70 -12.72
CA SER A 150 -7.15 4.56 -12.30
C SER A 150 -7.93 5.87 -12.46
N SER A 151 -7.41 7.00 -11.98
CA SER A 151 -8.06 8.31 -12.10
C SER A 151 -8.18 8.78 -13.55
N SER A 152 -7.16 8.49 -14.37
CA SER A 152 -7.21 8.79 -15.81
C SER A 152 -8.28 7.96 -16.52
N LEU A 153 -8.36 6.66 -16.24
CA LEU A 153 -9.39 5.78 -16.78
C LEU A 153 -10.78 6.15 -16.27
N GLU A 154 -10.90 6.55 -15.01
CA GLU A 154 -12.15 6.99 -14.40
C GLU A 154 -12.67 8.23 -15.12
N HIS A 155 -11.81 9.24 -15.31
CA HIS A 155 -12.16 10.42 -16.07
C HIS A 155 -12.54 10.08 -17.51
N THR A 156 -11.77 9.19 -18.16
CA THR A 156 -12.00 8.75 -19.54
C THR A 156 -13.36 8.07 -19.69
N PHE A 157 -13.68 7.09 -18.84
CA PHE A 157 -14.94 6.35 -18.90
C PHE A 157 -16.13 7.20 -18.47
N LYS A 158 -15.93 8.13 -17.54
CA LYS A 158 -16.99 9.03 -17.08
C LYS A 158 -17.33 10.13 -18.09
N THR A 159 -16.33 10.71 -18.75
CA THR A 159 -16.52 11.84 -19.67
C THR A 159 -16.64 11.43 -21.14
N LEU A 160 -16.23 10.21 -21.48
CA LEU A 160 -16.20 9.70 -22.84
C LEU A 160 -15.44 10.63 -23.80
N ASP A 161 -14.33 11.24 -23.34
CA ASP A 161 -13.55 12.18 -24.15
C ASP A 161 -13.02 11.51 -25.43
N TYR A 162 -13.66 11.85 -26.56
CA TYR A 162 -13.39 11.30 -27.89
C TYR A 162 -12.03 11.72 -28.45
N ARG A 163 -11.35 12.69 -27.84
CA ARG A 163 -9.99 13.10 -28.22
C ARG A 163 -8.94 12.08 -27.78
N ILE A 164 -9.29 11.20 -26.85
CA ILE A 164 -8.41 10.11 -26.41
C ILE A 164 -8.37 9.03 -27.47
N LYS A 165 -7.20 8.82 -28.07
CA LYS A 165 -6.98 7.77 -29.08
C LYS A 165 -7.26 6.38 -28.49
N LYS A 166 -7.99 5.53 -29.22
CA LYS A 166 -8.33 4.16 -28.80
C LYS A 166 -7.12 3.32 -28.34
N GLY A 167 -5.98 3.43 -29.03
CA GLY A 167 -4.75 2.72 -28.62
C GLY A 167 -4.24 3.13 -27.25
N LYS A 168 -4.37 4.41 -26.89
CA LYS A 168 -4.00 4.93 -25.56
C LYS A 168 -4.96 4.42 -24.48
N LEU A 169 -6.25 4.31 -24.80
CA LEU A 169 -7.24 3.73 -23.90
C LEU A 169 -6.93 2.27 -23.59
N LEU A 170 -6.81 1.43 -24.63
CA LEU A 170 -6.51 0.01 -24.48
C LEU A 170 -5.21 -0.21 -23.69
N LYS A 171 -4.18 0.57 -24.02
CA LYS A 171 -2.90 0.51 -23.31
C LYS A 171 -3.03 0.89 -21.83
N SER A 172 -3.82 1.91 -21.51
CA SER A 172 -4.03 2.33 -20.11
C SER A 172 -4.74 1.25 -19.28
N VAL A 173 -5.70 0.54 -19.87
CA VAL A 173 -6.38 -0.59 -19.20
C VAL A 173 -5.44 -1.78 -19.01
N GLU A 174 -4.62 -2.10 -20.02
CA GLU A 174 -3.59 -3.13 -19.93
C GLU A 174 -2.55 -2.81 -18.85
N ASP A 175 -2.06 -1.57 -18.80
CA ASP A 175 -1.10 -1.11 -17.82
C ASP A 175 -1.70 -1.17 -16.40
N TYR A 176 -2.97 -0.80 -16.23
CA TYR A 176 -3.67 -0.95 -14.96
C TYR A 176 -3.72 -2.43 -14.52
N TYR A 177 -4.11 -3.33 -15.43
CA TYR A 177 -4.13 -4.77 -15.17
C TYR A 177 -2.75 -5.27 -14.68
N TYR A 178 -1.68 -4.90 -15.37
CA TYR A 178 -0.31 -5.27 -15.00
C TYR A 178 0.08 -4.73 -13.61
N LEU A 179 -0.15 -3.43 -13.38
CA LEU A 179 0.18 -2.76 -12.13
C LEU A 179 -0.59 -3.35 -10.95
N LEU A 180 -1.88 -3.68 -11.09
CA LEU A 180 -2.68 -4.31 -10.05
C LEU A 180 -2.09 -5.68 -9.64
N GLY A 181 -1.56 -6.45 -10.58
CA GLY A 181 -0.88 -7.71 -10.27
C GLY A 181 0.43 -7.49 -9.51
N LYS A 182 1.25 -6.53 -9.94
CA LYS A 182 2.50 -6.16 -9.25
C LYS A 182 2.21 -5.64 -7.84
N PHE A 183 1.17 -4.82 -7.70
CA PHE A 183 0.68 -4.29 -6.44
C PHE A 183 0.26 -5.41 -5.47
N THR A 184 -0.58 -6.34 -5.94
CA THR A 184 -1.05 -7.49 -5.17
C THR A 184 0.12 -8.39 -4.72
N LYS A 185 1.07 -8.68 -5.61
CA LYS A 185 2.26 -9.46 -5.27
C LYS A 185 3.08 -8.79 -4.16
N LYS A 186 3.35 -7.49 -4.29
CA LYS A 186 4.11 -6.75 -3.28
C LYS A 186 3.35 -6.59 -1.96
N PHE A 187 2.03 -6.53 -2.01
CA PHE A 187 1.15 -6.56 -0.85
C PHE A 187 1.23 -7.89 -0.08
N ILE A 188 1.14 -9.02 -0.80
CA ILE A 188 1.31 -10.37 -0.22
C ILE A 188 2.70 -10.52 0.43
N LEU A 189 3.73 -9.92 -0.17
CA LEU A 189 5.09 -9.90 0.39
C LEU A 189 5.26 -8.95 1.59
N GLY A 190 4.19 -8.30 2.09
CA GLY A 190 4.22 -7.49 3.30
C GLY A 190 5.01 -6.17 3.18
N ARG A 191 5.16 -5.62 1.97
CA ARG A 191 5.91 -4.37 1.77
C ARG A 191 5.16 -3.19 2.41
N ARG A 192 5.77 -2.57 3.44
CA ARG A 192 5.18 -1.43 4.20
C ARG A 192 4.68 -0.29 3.30
N THR A 193 5.39 0.03 2.24
CA THR A 193 5.07 1.12 1.29
C THR A 193 3.77 0.93 0.50
N ILE A 194 3.14 -0.25 0.58
CA ILE A 194 1.92 -0.60 -0.15
C ILE A 194 0.72 -0.73 0.78
N MET A 195 0.94 -0.83 2.08
CA MET A 195 -0.13 -1.11 3.05
C MET A 195 -1.20 -0.01 3.06
N GLU A 196 -0.78 1.26 3.12
CA GLU A 196 -1.70 2.41 3.12
C GLU A 196 -2.47 2.53 1.80
N ARG A 197 -1.78 2.32 0.67
CA ARG A 197 -2.39 2.33 -0.66
C ARG A 197 -3.37 1.17 -0.85
N ALA A 198 -3.05 0.00 -0.30
CA ALA A 198 -3.91 -1.17 -0.34
C ALA A 198 -5.17 -0.94 0.48
N LYS A 199 -5.06 -0.23 1.62
CA LYS A 199 -6.21 0.16 2.44
C LYS A 199 -7.18 1.05 1.65
N LEU A 200 -6.69 2.06 0.94
CA LEU A 200 -7.52 2.94 0.10
C LEU A 200 -8.25 2.18 -1.02
N LEU A 201 -7.56 1.27 -1.72
CA LEU A 201 -8.18 0.44 -2.77
C LEU A 201 -9.20 -0.58 -2.22
N PHE A 202 -8.98 -1.07 -1.01
CA PHE A 202 -9.90 -1.95 -0.32
C PHE A 202 -11.17 -1.18 0.10
N GLU A 203 -11.01 -0.01 0.72
CA GLU A 203 -12.11 0.87 1.16
C GLU A 203 -12.93 1.42 -0.02
N SER A 204 -12.33 1.63 -1.19
CA SER A 204 -13.04 2.10 -2.39
C SER A 204 -13.96 1.06 -3.02
N GLY A 205 -13.91 -0.20 -2.56
CA GLY A 205 -14.69 -1.33 -3.10
C GLY A 205 -14.26 -1.80 -4.49
N GLY A 206 -13.10 -1.35 -4.96
CA GLY A 206 -12.54 -1.69 -6.27
C GLY A 206 -11.93 -0.51 -7.00
N PRO A 207 -11.33 -0.76 -8.17
CA PRO A 207 -10.85 0.28 -9.07
C PRO A 207 -11.97 1.29 -9.41
N PRO A 208 -11.82 2.59 -9.08
CA PRO A 208 -12.86 3.60 -9.30
C PRO A 208 -13.45 3.66 -10.71
N PHE A 209 -12.61 3.48 -11.74
CA PHE A 209 -13.05 3.58 -13.13
C PHE A 209 -14.04 2.49 -13.54
N LEU A 210 -14.04 1.33 -12.88
CA LEU A 210 -14.94 0.23 -13.23
C LEU A 210 -16.42 0.58 -13.02
N LYS A 211 -16.72 1.53 -12.13
CA LYS A 211 -18.09 2.02 -11.90
C LYS A 211 -18.71 2.68 -13.14
N TYR A 212 -17.88 3.15 -14.06
CA TYR A 212 -18.29 3.86 -15.27
C TYR A 212 -18.06 3.04 -16.54
N TYR A 213 -17.60 1.79 -16.41
CA TYR A 213 -17.41 0.93 -17.57
C TYR A 213 -18.75 0.35 -18.03
N ASP A 214 -19.18 0.77 -19.22
CA ASP A 214 -20.27 0.16 -19.97
C ASP A 214 -19.74 -0.25 -21.34
N TYR A 215 -19.77 -1.55 -21.61
CA TYR A 215 -19.23 -2.15 -22.83
C TYR A 215 -19.74 -1.48 -24.10
N LEU A 216 -21.06 -1.30 -24.22
CA LEU A 216 -21.68 -0.77 -25.44
C LEU A 216 -21.41 0.72 -25.61
N VAL A 217 -21.41 1.47 -24.51
CA VAL A 217 -21.13 2.91 -24.52
C VAL A 217 -19.67 3.18 -24.88
N ILE A 218 -18.73 2.45 -24.26
CA ILE A 218 -17.29 2.58 -24.51
C ILE A 218 -16.95 2.17 -25.95
N GLN A 219 -17.53 1.07 -26.44
CA GLN A 219 -17.31 0.61 -27.82
C GLN A 219 -17.70 1.70 -28.83
N ARG A 220 -18.89 2.30 -28.65
CA ARG A 220 -19.41 3.35 -29.54
C ARG A 220 -18.59 4.65 -29.43
N ALA A 221 -18.30 5.11 -28.21
CA ALA A 221 -17.59 6.36 -27.97
C ALA A 221 -16.19 6.36 -28.61
N TYR A 222 -15.48 5.23 -28.54
CA TYR A 222 -14.10 5.11 -29.03
C TYR A 222 -13.97 4.41 -30.39
N LYS A 223 -15.10 4.12 -31.06
CA LYS A 223 -15.16 3.44 -32.36
C LYS A 223 -14.28 2.19 -32.41
N LEU A 224 -14.40 1.36 -31.37
CA LEU A 224 -13.65 0.11 -31.28
C LEU A 224 -14.22 -0.92 -32.27
N THR A 225 -13.35 -1.66 -32.95
CA THR A 225 -13.79 -2.83 -33.71
C THR A 225 -14.38 -3.89 -32.78
N VAL A 226 -15.13 -4.85 -33.33
CA VAL A 226 -15.70 -5.96 -32.54
C VAL A 226 -14.61 -6.73 -31.78
N THR A 227 -13.45 -6.95 -32.41
CA THR A 227 -12.31 -7.64 -31.81
C THR A 227 -11.64 -6.80 -30.73
N GLU A 228 -11.48 -5.49 -30.93
CA GLU A 228 -10.92 -4.57 -29.93
C GLU A 228 -11.82 -4.46 -28.70
N ALA A 229 -13.14 -4.36 -28.91
CA ALA A 229 -14.12 -4.31 -27.84
C ALA A 229 -14.14 -5.60 -27.01
N ALA A 230 -14.14 -6.78 -27.66
CA ALA A 230 -14.05 -8.06 -26.97
C ALA A 230 -12.72 -8.22 -26.19
N SER A 231 -11.61 -7.75 -26.73
CA SER A 231 -10.31 -7.75 -26.05
C SER A 231 -10.33 -6.86 -24.80
N LEU A 232 -10.91 -5.65 -24.91
CA LEU A 232 -11.10 -4.75 -23.78
C LEU A 232 -11.97 -5.38 -22.70
N ASP A 233 -13.08 -6.00 -23.07
CA ASP A 233 -14.00 -6.63 -22.11
C ASP A 233 -13.34 -7.80 -21.36
N ASN A 234 -12.57 -8.63 -22.07
CA ASN A 234 -11.75 -9.67 -21.46
C ASN A 234 -10.71 -9.08 -20.48
N LEU A 235 -10.07 -7.97 -20.84
CA LEU A 235 -9.15 -7.24 -19.95
C LEU A 235 -9.86 -6.74 -18.67
N ILE A 236 -11.06 -6.19 -18.79
CA ILE A 236 -11.88 -5.77 -17.66
C ILE A 236 -12.26 -6.97 -16.78
N GLY A 237 -12.63 -8.11 -17.37
CA GLY A 237 -12.86 -9.36 -16.64
C GLY A 237 -11.64 -9.84 -15.87
N LYS A 238 -10.45 -9.79 -16.49
CA LYS A 238 -9.17 -10.11 -15.84
C LYS A 238 -8.83 -9.15 -14.69
N ILE A 239 -9.16 -7.86 -14.82
CA ILE A 239 -8.99 -6.87 -13.74
C ILE A 239 -9.89 -7.21 -12.54
N HIS A 240 -11.16 -7.56 -12.77
CA HIS A 240 -12.05 -8.04 -11.70
C HIS A 240 -11.49 -9.27 -10.99
N GLN A 241 -10.98 -10.24 -11.75
CA GLN A 241 -10.37 -11.45 -11.18
C GLN A 241 -9.13 -11.12 -10.33
N ARG A 242 -8.25 -10.23 -10.80
CA ARG A 242 -7.09 -9.78 -10.02
C ARG A 242 -7.49 -9.00 -8.77
N TYR A 243 -8.51 -8.17 -8.85
CA TYR A 243 -9.04 -7.48 -7.68
C TYR A 243 -9.59 -8.47 -6.64
N LYS A 244 -10.27 -9.54 -7.08
CA LYS A 244 -10.70 -10.62 -6.17
C LYS A 244 -9.51 -11.31 -5.49
N GLN A 245 -8.40 -11.53 -6.20
CA GLN A 245 -7.17 -12.07 -5.61
C GLN A 245 -6.57 -11.11 -4.58
N PHE A 246 -6.57 -9.81 -4.87
CA PHE A 246 -6.17 -8.76 -3.93
C PHE A 246 -7.05 -8.76 -2.68
N LEU A 247 -8.38 -8.74 -2.82
CA LEU A 247 -9.33 -8.84 -1.70
C LEU A 247 -9.07 -10.07 -0.83
N ASN A 248 -8.87 -11.24 -1.44
CA ASN A 248 -8.54 -12.46 -0.72
C ASN A 248 -7.21 -12.33 0.04
N ALA A 249 -6.20 -11.70 -0.56
CA ALA A 249 -4.93 -11.45 0.11
C ALA A 249 -5.11 -10.49 1.30
N CYS A 250 -5.92 -9.44 1.15
CA CYS A 250 -6.25 -8.48 2.19
C CYS A 250 -6.91 -9.17 3.40
N LEU A 251 -7.91 -10.01 3.15
CA LEU A 251 -8.60 -10.77 4.19
C LEU A 251 -7.70 -11.78 4.90
N LYS A 252 -6.71 -12.34 4.18
CA LYS A 252 -5.73 -13.31 4.71
C LYS A 252 -4.53 -12.66 5.41
N ASN A 253 -4.25 -11.38 5.17
CA ASN A 253 -3.07 -10.71 5.73
C ASN A 253 -3.37 -10.20 7.15
N PRO A 254 -2.75 -10.78 8.20
CA PRO A 254 -3.02 -10.42 9.60
C PRO A 254 -2.59 -8.99 9.95
N ASN A 255 -1.67 -8.41 9.18
CA ASN A 255 -1.15 -7.06 9.39
C ASN A 255 -1.90 -5.99 8.57
N PHE A 256 -2.80 -6.40 7.68
CA PHE A 256 -3.52 -5.47 6.81
C PHE A 256 -4.69 -4.79 7.53
N GLU A 257 -5.24 -5.47 8.53
CA GLU A 257 -6.43 -5.03 9.24
C GLU A 257 -6.39 -5.30 10.75
N SER A 258 -5.24 -5.09 11.43
CA SER A 258 -5.29 -4.93 12.89
C SER A 258 -4.02 -4.31 13.50
N LYS A 259 -4.17 -3.14 14.13
CA LYS A 259 -3.26 -2.63 15.18
C LYS A 259 -3.68 -3.16 16.57
N VAL A 260 -4.35 -4.31 16.66
CA VAL A 260 -4.72 -4.86 17.97
C VAL A 260 -3.57 -5.74 18.46
N ASP A 261 -2.84 -5.20 19.43
CA ASP A 261 -1.95 -5.92 20.33
C ASP A 261 -2.51 -5.83 21.77
N PHE A 262 -1.77 -6.32 22.76
CA PHE A 262 -2.19 -6.25 24.17
C PHE A 262 -2.37 -4.80 24.70
N SER A 263 -1.81 -3.79 24.04
CA SER A 263 -2.08 -2.39 24.40
C SER A 263 -3.56 -2.02 24.17
N SER A 264 -4.26 -2.72 23.29
CA SER A 264 -5.72 -2.56 23.10
C SER A 264 -6.51 -2.93 24.35
N ILE A 265 -6.11 -3.99 25.08
CA ILE A 265 -6.73 -4.34 26.37
C ILE A 265 -6.44 -3.26 27.40
N ARG A 266 -5.23 -2.70 27.40
CA ARG A 266 -4.88 -1.54 28.24
C ARG A 266 -5.74 -0.32 27.91
N ILE A 267 -6.00 -0.03 26.65
CA ILE A 267 -6.89 1.06 26.22
C ILE A 267 -8.30 0.84 26.77
N ILE A 268 -8.87 -0.37 26.62
CA ILE A 268 -10.21 -0.67 27.16
C ILE A 268 -10.25 -0.46 28.68
N ARG A 269 -9.22 -0.88 29.41
CA ARG A 269 -9.11 -0.65 30.86
C ARG A 269 -9.05 0.84 31.22
N ILE A 270 -8.29 1.63 30.45
CA ILE A 270 -8.21 3.09 30.63
C ILE A 270 -9.58 3.74 30.36
N CYS A 271 -10.24 3.35 29.27
CA CYS A 271 -11.58 3.86 28.93
C CYS A 271 -12.58 3.51 30.03
N GLU A 272 -12.59 2.26 30.54
CA GLU A 272 -13.47 1.85 31.64
C GLU A 272 -13.23 2.67 32.91
N LYS A 273 -11.96 2.79 33.32
CA LYS A 273 -11.59 3.57 34.51
C LYS A 273 -12.03 5.04 34.36
N THR A 274 -11.75 5.64 33.21
CA THR A 274 -12.10 7.04 32.94
C THR A 274 -13.62 7.23 32.90
N MET A 275 -14.37 6.33 32.27
CA MET A 275 -15.83 6.38 32.27
C MET A 275 -16.40 6.25 33.69
N ARG A 276 -15.81 5.37 34.51
CA ARG A 276 -16.21 5.22 35.92
C ARG A 276 -15.96 6.50 36.71
N GLU A 277 -14.81 7.13 36.55
CA GLU A 277 -14.48 8.41 37.20
C GLU A 277 -15.44 9.53 36.78
N ILE A 278 -15.75 9.62 35.48
CA ILE A 278 -16.71 10.60 34.94
C ILE A 278 -18.12 10.35 35.47
N LEU A 279 -18.56 9.09 35.57
CA LEU A 279 -19.89 8.75 36.08
C LEU A 279 -20.02 8.91 37.61
N LEU A 280 -18.90 8.84 38.35
CA LEU A 280 -18.88 9.13 39.79
C LEU A 280 -18.95 10.63 40.08
N ASN A 281 -18.40 11.46 39.20
CA ASN A 281 -18.40 12.93 39.33
C ASN A 281 -18.89 13.58 38.04
N PRO A 282 -20.18 13.43 37.71
CA PRO A 282 -20.71 13.88 36.43
C PRO A 282 -20.72 15.41 36.35
N SER A 283 -20.47 15.92 35.14
CA SER A 283 -20.45 17.35 34.85
C SER A 283 -20.69 17.57 33.36
N ALA A 284 -21.43 18.63 33.01
CA ALA A 284 -21.62 19.06 31.64
C ALA A 284 -20.28 19.24 30.87
N LYS A 285 -19.21 19.64 31.55
CA LYS A 285 -17.87 19.80 30.95
C LYS A 285 -17.22 18.48 30.54
N LEU A 286 -17.69 17.35 31.09
CA LEU A 286 -17.14 16.02 30.85
C LEU A 286 -17.93 15.23 29.79
N THR A 287 -19.02 15.79 29.25
CA THR A 287 -19.87 15.13 28.24
C THR A 287 -19.07 14.67 27.02
N ASP A 288 -18.25 15.55 26.42
CA ASP A 288 -17.43 15.18 25.27
C ASP A 288 -16.39 14.11 25.60
N SER A 289 -15.81 14.19 26.80
CA SER A 289 -14.88 13.17 27.30
C SER A 289 -15.56 11.81 27.43
N LEU A 290 -16.78 11.77 27.99
CA LEU A 290 -17.58 10.56 28.10
C LEU A 290 -17.83 9.94 26.73
N PHE A 291 -18.32 10.72 25.76
CA PHE A 291 -18.56 10.22 24.40
C PHE A 291 -17.28 9.75 23.71
N LYS A 292 -16.15 10.43 23.93
CA LYS A 292 -14.85 10.00 23.42
C LYS A 292 -14.45 8.63 23.98
N GLN A 293 -14.57 8.42 25.29
CA GLN A 293 -14.25 7.12 25.90
C GLN A 293 -15.17 6.00 25.41
N ILE A 294 -16.48 6.26 25.29
CA ILE A 294 -17.46 5.30 24.76
C ILE A 294 -17.11 4.91 23.32
N ARG A 295 -16.76 5.89 22.48
CA ARG A 295 -16.40 5.67 21.08
C ARG A 295 -15.10 4.87 20.96
N GLU A 296 -14.08 5.20 21.73
CA GLU A 296 -12.82 4.46 21.74
C GLU A 296 -13.04 3.01 22.16
N PHE A 297 -13.79 2.78 23.24
CA PHE A 297 -14.18 1.44 23.69
C PHE A 297 -14.92 0.66 22.58
N TYR A 298 -15.87 1.31 21.90
CA TYR A 298 -16.63 0.73 20.79
C TYR A 298 -15.74 0.31 19.62
N HIS A 299 -14.71 1.11 19.29
CA HIS A 299 -13.76 0.80 18.24
C HIS A 299 -12.91 -0.41 18.60
N VAL A 300 -12.34 -0.46 19.81
CA VAL A 300 -11.52 -1.60 20.24
C VAL A 300 -12.32 -2.91 20.23
N LEU A 301 -13.56 -2.91 20.73
CA LEU A 301 -14.44 -4.08 20.61
C LEU A 301 -14.72 -4.46 19.15
N GLY A 302 -14.85 -3.47 18.27
CA GLY A 302 -15.05 -3.69 16.84
C GLY A 302 -13.87 -4.41 16.20
N PHE A 303 -12.66 -4.07 16.64
CA PHE A 303 -11.46 -4.76 16.17
C PHE A 303 -11.38 -6.18 16.72
N LEU A 304 -11.63 -6.43 18.01
CA LEU A 304 -11.59 -7.77 18.63
C LEU A 304 -12.53 -8.80 17.97
N ARG A 305 -13.60 -8.35 17.32
CA ARG A 305 -14.52 -9.22 16.58
C ARG A 305 -13.93 -9.79 15.29
N ARG A 306 -12.92 -9.14 14.70
CA ARG A 306 -12.33 -9.56 13.42
C ARG A 306 -11.69 -10.93 13.53
N HIS A 307 -11.73 -11.73 12.46
CA HIS A 307 -11.21 -13.09 12.46
C HIS A 307 -9.67 -13.15 12.30
N ASN A 308 -9.04 -12.10 11.79
CA ASN A 308 -7.65 -12.05 11.36
C ASN A 308 -6.73 -11.28 12.32
N ILE A 309 -6.95 -11.42 13.63
CA ILE A 309 -6.14 -10.73 14.67
C ILE A 309 -5.00 -11.66 15.13
N PRO A 310 -3.73 -11.22 15.16
CA PRO A 310 -2.65 -11.96 15.82
C PRO A 310 -2.98 -12.18 17.30
N HIS A 311 -2.68 -13.36 17.86
CA HIS A 311 -2.95 -13.64 19.28
C HIS A 311 -4.43 -13.45 19.68
N ARG A 312 -5.37 -13.57 18.73
CA ARG A 312 -6.79 -13.30 18.95
C ARG A 312 -7.34 -13.98 20.19
N MET A 313 -7.03 -15.27 20.38
CA MET A 313 -7.52 -16.02 21.53
C MET A 313 -6.96 -15.50 22.84
N GLU A 314 -5.68 -15.11 22.88
CA GLU A 314 -5.06 -14.54 24.08
C GLU A 314 -5.63 -13.16 24.40
N LEU A 315 -5.92 -12.35 23.38
CA LEU A 315 -6.58 -11.04 23.55
C LEU A 315 -8.04 -11.18 23.99
N LEU A 316 -8.79 -12.11 23.39
CA LEU A 316 -10.15 -12.43 23.80
C LEU A 316 -10.19 -12.99 25.23
N HIS A 317 -9.21 -13.83 25.58
CA HIS A 317 -9.04 -14.34 26.94
C HIS A 317 -8.74 -13.20 27.92
N ALA A 318 -7.77 -12.34 27.64
CA ALA A 318 -7.44 -11.19 28.49
C ALA A 318 -8.63 -10.22 28.63
N MET A 319 -9.42 -10.04 27.57
CA MET A 319 -10.67 -9.29 27.60
C MET A 319 -11.71 -9.95 28.52
N TYR A 320 -11.86 -11.27 28.42
CA TYR A 320 -12.77 -12.05 29.26
C TYR A 320 -12.33 -12.10 30.72
N GLU A 321 -11.03 -12.21 31.03
CA GLU A 321 -10.53 -12.10 32.41
C GLU A 321 -10.80 -10.71 33.01
N THR A 322 -10.67 -9.67 32.19
CA THR A 322 -10.86 -8.29 32.65
C THR A 322 -12.34 -8.00 32.96
N PHE A 323 -13.27 -8.52 32.15
CA PHE A 323 -14.68 -8.10 32.19
C PHE A 323 -15.72 -9.23 32.25
N GLY A 324 -15.30 -10.49 32.25
CA GLY A 324 -16.18 -11.67 32.16
C GLY A 324 -17.16 -11.75 33.32
N THR A 325 -16.66 -11.63 34.55
CA THR A 325 -17.49 -11.54 35.76
C THR A 325 -17.82 -10.09 36.14
N ASN A 326 -17.01 -9.14 35.67
CA ASN A 326 -17.11 -7.72 36.01
C ASN A 326 -17.48 -6.87 34.80
N CYS A 327 -18.78 -6.82 34.48
CA CYS A 327 -19.28 -6.04 33.36
C CYS A 327 -18.91 -4.53 33.49
N PRO A 328 -18.38 -3.88 32.44
CA PRO A 328 -18.02 -2.46 32.44
C PRO A 328 -19.17 -1.58 32.92
N VAL A 329 -18.86 -0.52 33.67
CA VAL A 329 -19.87 0.36 34.29
C VAL A 329 -20.89 0.91 33.28
N ILE A 330 -20.43 1.31 32.10
CA ILE A 330 -21.27 1.88 31.03
C ILE A 330 -22.24 0.88 30.42
N LEU A 331 -22.01 -0.43 30.61
CA LEU A 331 -22.84 -1.50 30.07
C LEU A 331 -23.89 -1.99 31.07
N LYS A 332 -23.76 -1.66 32.36
CA LYS A 332 -24.79 -1.93 33.38
C LYS A 332 -26.06 -1.13 33.08
N PRO A 333 -27.22 -1.49 33.65
CA PRO A 333 -28.42 -0.64 33.59
C PRO A 333 -28.07 0.77 34.07
N LEU A 334 -28.35 1.77 33.23
CA LEU A 334 -28.10 3.18 33.53
C LEU A 334 -29.42 3.90 33.65
N ASP A 335 -29.51 4.77 34.64
CA ASP A 335 -30.62 5.71 34.78
C ASP A 335 -30.36 6.90 33.84
N PHE A 336 -30.99 6.87 32.67
CA PHE A 336 -30.80 7.89 31.65
C PHE A 336 -31.41 9.24 32.03
N ASP A 337 -32.45 9.24 32.86
CA ASP A 337 -33.08 10.49 33.31
C ASP A 337 -32.16 11.18 34.32
N LYS A 338 -31.55 10.41 35.22
CA LYS A 338 -30.47 10.90 36.08
C LYS A 338 -29.27 11.39 35.28
N LEU A 339 -28.79 10.64 34.28
CA LEU A 339 -27.66 11.06 33.43
C LEU A 339 -27.97 12.35 32.67
N LYS A 340 -29.21 12.54 32.21
CA LYS A 340 -29.64 13.78 31.56
C LYS A 340 -29.46 14.97 32.50
N LEU A 341 -29.89 14.83 33.75
CA LEU A 341 -29.76 15.89 34.77
C LEU A 341 -28.29 16.13 35.13
N ASP A 342 -27.56 15.06 35.45
CA ASP A 342 -26.18 15.10 35.92
C ASP A 342 -25.20 15.72 34.89
N PHE A 343 -25.41 15.45 33.60
CA PHE A 343 -24.60 16.00 32.51
C PHE A 343 -25.24 17.20 31.79
N GLN A 344 -26.45 17.61 32.21
CA GLN A 344 -27.24 18.67 31.56
C GLN A 344 -27.40 18.42 30.05
N LEU A 345 -27.77 17.20 29.68
CA LEU A 345 -27.86 16.79 28.28
C LEU A 345 -29.15 17.32 27.62
N GLU A 346 -29.00 17.86 26.42
CA GLU A 346 -30.12 18.06 25.50
C GLU A 346 -30.74 16.71 25.10
N GLU A 347 -32.04 16.70 24.78
CA GLU A 347 -32.75 15.45 24.44
C GLU A 347 -32.14 14.72 23.25
N ILE A 348 -31.66 15.47 22.25
CA ILE A 348 -31.00 14.89 21.07
C ILE A 348 -29.70 14.18 21.48
N VAL A 349 -28.95 14.75 22.43
CA VAL A 349 -27.70 14.18 22.93
C VAL A 349 -27.98 12.95 23.80
N LEU A 350 -29.03 13.00 24.62
CA LEU A 350 -29.48 11.86 25.43
C LEU A 350 -29.92 10.67 24.54
N ALA A 351 -30.69 10.94 23.49
CA ALA A 351 -31.10 9.92 22.52
C ALA A 351 -29.89 9.25 21.86
N ARG A 352 -28.92 10.05 21.39
CA ARG A 352 -27.65 9.54 20.83
C ARG A 352 -26.87 8.70 21.83
N LEU A 353 -26.84 9.09 23.10
CA LEU A 353 -26.17 8.32 24.16
C LEU A 353 -26.86 6.96 24.37
N LYS A 354 -28.20 6.94 24.45
CA LYS A 354 -29.00 5.71 24.56
C LYS A 354 -28.68 4.74 23.41
N ASP A 355 -28.67 5.24 22.18
CA ASP A 355 -28.34 4.43 21.00
C ASP A 355 -26.91 3.90 21.04
N TYR A 356 -25.93 4.77 21.32
CA TYR A 356 -24.52 4.37 21.37
C TYR A 356 -24.27 3.29 22.42
N ILE A 357 -24.86 3.42 23.61
CA ILE A 357 -24.74 2.42 24.67
C ILE A 357 -25.42 1.11 24.27
N GLY A 358 -26.58 1.17 23.60
CA GLY A 358 -27.23 -0.01 23.04
C GLY A 358 -26.38 -0.73 21.98
N HIS A 359 -25.71 0.01 21.10
CA HIS A 359 -24.74 -0.55 20.14
C HIS A 359 -23.51 -1.14 20.84
N LEU A 360 -22.99 -0.46 21.86
CA LEU A 360 -21.84 -0.92 22.63
C LEU A 360 -22.14 -2.23 23.38
N ARG A 361 -23.29 -2.33 24.06
CA ARG A 361 -23.76 -3.57 24.73
C ARG A 361 -23.83 -4.75 23.76
N ARG A 362 -24.48 -4.56 22.61
CA ARG A 362 -24.57 -5.60 21.57
C ARG A 362 -23.19 -6.08 21.12
N ARG A 363 -22.28 -5.14 20.88
CA ARG A 363 -20.92 -5.44 20.40
C ARG A 363 -20.07 -6.13 21.46
N PHE A 364 -20.19 -5.72 22.73
CA PHE A 364 -19.51 -6.36 23.85
C PHE A 364 -19.95 -7.82 24.02
N ASN A 365 -21.26 -8.07 23.99
CA ASN A 365 -21.82 -9.42 24.07
C ASN A 365 -21.31 -10.31 22.92
N GLN A 366 -21.23 -9.77 21.70
CA GLN A 366 -20.65 -10.51 20.57
C GLN A 366 -19.20 -10.91 20.80
N VAL A 367 -18.37 -10.04 21.38
CA VAL A 367 -16.97 -10.37 21.72
C VAL A 367 -16.91 -11.48 22.77
N GLN A 368 -17.72 -11.41 23.82
CA GLN A 368 -17.79 -12.46 24.84
C GLN A 368 -18.24 -13.80 24.25
N GLN A 369 -19.27 -13.80 23.40
CA GLN A 369 -19.77 -14.99 22.74
C GLN A 369 -18.74 -15.62 21.79
N ILE A 370 -17.96 -14.81 21.07
CA ILE A 370 -16.85 -15.31 20.26
C ILE A 370 -15.86 -16.10 21.12
N TYR A 371 -15.47 -15.55 22.28
CA TYR A 371 -14.58 -16.25 23.20
C TYR A 371 -15.17 -17.56 23.72
N LEU A 372 -16.40 -17.52 24.27
CA LEU A 372 -17.08 -18.69 24.83
C LEU A 372 -17.27 -19.82 23.81
N ASN A 373 -17.65 -19.46 22.57
CA ASN A 373 -17.79 -20.44 21.49
C ASN A 373 -16.44 -21.02 21.06
N SER A 374 -15.38 -20.22 21.08
CA SER A 374 -14.03 -20.70 20.76
C SER A 374 -13.46 -21.63 21.83
N THR A 375 -13.78 -21.41 23.11
CA THR A 375 -13.35 -22.30 24.21
C THR A 375 -14.18 -23.59 24.28
N ALA A 376 -15.49 -23.53 24.05
CA ALA A 376 -16.36 -24.72 24.03
C ALA A 376 -15.97 -25.70 22.91
N ASN A 377 -15.68 -25.19 21.70
CA ASN A 377 -15.22 -26.00 20.57
C ASN A 377 -13.83 -26.62 20.77
N TYR A 378 -13.01 -26.06 21.67
CA TYR A 378 -11.70 -26.62 22.01
C TYR A 378 -11.86 -27.81 22.97
N GLN A 379 -12.71 -27.67 23.99
CA GLN A 379 -13.02 -28.74 24.96
C GLN A 379 -13.73 -29.94 24.32
N SER A 380 -14.61 -29.71 23.34
CA SER A 380 -15.27 -30.81 22.61
C SER A 380 -14.30 -31.60 21.71
N ARG A 381 -13.19 -30.98 21.28
CA ARG A 381 -12.17 -31.64 20.45
C ARG A 381 -11.17 -32.43 21.27
N THR A 382 -10.81 -31.96 22.48
CA THR A 382 -9.94 -32.71 23.40
C THR A 382 -10.64 -33.96 23.94
N ASN A 383 -11.95 -33.89 24.19
CA ASN A 383 -12.71 -35.04 24.70
C ASN A 383 -13.00 -36.11 23.61
N HIS A 384 -12.84 -35.79 22.32
CA HIS A 384 -12.95 -36.76 21.23
C HIS A 384 -11.60 -37.36 20.81
N SER A 385 -10.47 -36.83 21.29
CA SER A 385 -9.15 -37.43 21.08
C SER A 385 -8.73 -38.40 22.19
N GLU A 386 -9.52 -38.52 23.26
CA GLU A 386 -9.27 -39.40 24.42
C GLU A 386 -10.20 -40.62 24.47
N ASN A 387 -11.01 -40.88 23.43
CA ASN A 387 -11.83 -42.09 23.29
C ASN A 387 -11.35 -42.99 22.16
#